data_AF-A0A844C4J1-F1
#
_entry.id   AF-A0A844C4J1-F1
#
_cell.length_a   1.000
_cell.length_b   1.000
_cell.length_c   1.000
_cell.angle_alpha   90.00
_cell.angle_beta   90.00
_cell.angle_gamma   90.00
#
_symmetry.space_group_name_H-M   'P 1'
#
loop_
_entity.id
_entity.type
_entity.pdbx_description
1 polymer ?
#
loop_
_entity_poly.entity_id
_entity_poly.type
_entity_poly.pdbx_seq_one_letter_code
_entity_poly.pdbx_strand_id
1 'polypeptide(L)'
;MWLVLCCFSRELSLQKLNKRLVVQFKTFAEFYPYYLAEHANPKCRAMHYIGSSLVLAVLAYVLITQQWWGLVLVPVIGYGFAWLGHFVFEHNKPATFKYPAYSLLGDWVMYGQFLQRLVGLKRQSS
;
A
#
# COMPACT_ATOMS: atom_id res chain seq x y z
N MET A 1 -28.32 -22.43 30.99
CA MET A 1 -27.87 -21.02 30.89
C MET A 1 -26.34 -20.87 30.94
N TRP A 2 -25.59 -21.65 31.73
CA TRP A 2 -24.12 -21.57 31.81
C TRP A 2 -23.32 -22.06 30.58
N LEU A 3 -23.83 -23.06 29.84
CA LEU A 3 -23.16 -23.57 28.63
C LEU A 3 -23.13 -22.56 27.47
N VAL A 4 -24.16 -21.72 27.35
CA VAL A 4 -24.27 -20.70 26.28
C VAL A 4 -23.29 -19.54 26.52
N LEU A 5 -23.11 -19.13 27.77
CA LEU A 5 -22.14 -18.09 28.16
C LEU A 5 -20.69 -18.55 27.94
N CYS A 6 -20.39 -19.83 28.17
CA CYS A 6 -19.06 -20.39 27.92
C CYS A 6 -18.74 -20.45 26.41
N CYS A 7 -19.72 -20.85 25.59
CA CYS A 7 -19.56 -20.87 24.13
C CYS A 7 -19.33 -19.47 23.55
N PHE A 8 -20.10 -18.48 24.01
CA PHE A 8 -19.97 -17.08 23.60
C PHE A 8 -18.62 -16.46 24.03
N SER A 9 -18.15 -16.77 25.24
CA SER A 9 -16.83 -16.34 25.71
C SER A 9 -15.69 -16.96 24.88
N ARG A 10 -15.85 -18.20 24.42
CA ARG A 10 -14.87 -18.88 23.56
C ARG A 10 -14.83 -18.24 22.18
N GLU A 11 -15.97 -17.87 21.61
CA GLU A 11 -16.08 -17.23 20.31
C GLU A 11 -15.49 -15.81 20.30
N LEU A 12 -15.73 -15.03 21.36
CA LEU A 12 -15.05 -13.76 21.60
C LEU A 12 -13.53 -13.92 21.74
N SER A 13 -13.05 -15.00 22.37
CA SER A 13 -11.62 -15.27 22.50
C SER A 13 -10.97 -15.65 21.16
N LEU A 14 -11.67 -16.39 20.31
CA LEU A 14 -11.20 -16.79 18.97
C LEU A 14 -11.16 -15.59 18.02
N GLN A 15 -12.15 -14.70 18.08
CA GLN A 15 -12.12 -13.43 17.35
C GLN A 15 -10.93 -12.55 17.78
N LYS A 16 -10.62 -12.52 19.09
CA LYS A 16 -9.48 -11.78 19.63
C LYS A 16 -8.13 -12.40 19.26
N LEU A 17 -8.08 -13.73 19.10
CA LEU A 17 -6.89 -14.48 18.68
C LEU A 17 -6.59 -14.28 17.18
N ASN A 18 -7.63 -14.28 16.34
CA ASN A 18 -7.50 -13.99 14.90
C ASN A 18 -6.91 -12.59 14.64
N LYS A 19 -7.26 -11.62 15.49
CA LYS A 19 -6.73 -10.25 15.43
C LYS A 19 -5.24 -10.13 15.84
N ARG A 20 -4.65 -11.17 16.43
CA ARG A 20 -3.25 -11.19 16.94
C ARG A 20 -2.30 -12.05 16.12
N LEU A 21 -2.77 -12.78 15.10
CA LEU A 21 -1.86 -13.47 14.20
C LEU A 21 -1.07 -12.40 13.45
N VAL A 22 0.20 -12.24 13.82
CA VAL A 22 1.15 -11.42 13.06
C VAL A 22 1.28 -12.13 11.72
N VAL A 23 0.47 -11.72 10.74
CA VAL A 23 0.48 -12.31 9.41
C VAL A 23 1.84 -11.99 8.80
N GLN A 24 2.73 -12.97 8.83
CA GLN A 24 3.99 -12.93 8.12
C GLN A 24 3.74 -13.38 6.69
N PHE A 25 3.67 -12.41 5.79
CA PHE A 25 3.53 -12.71 4.36
C PHE A 25 4.83 -13.33 3.84
N LYS A 26 4.74 -14.53 3.27
CA LYS A 26 5.91 -15.23 2.70
C LYS A 26 6.10 -14.90 1.23
N THR A 27 5.04 -14.44 0.57
CA THR A 27 5.06 -14.09 -0.85
C THR A 27 4.37 -12.74 -1.08
N PHE A 28 4.74 -12.07 -2.17
CA PHE A 28 4.06 -10.84 -2.57
C PHE A 28 2.58 -11.07 -2.90
N ALA A 29 2.22 -12.25 -3.44
CA ALA A 29 0.83 -12.58 -3.77
C ALA A 29 -0.07 -12.62 -2.52
N GLU A 30 0.46 -13.09 -1.38
CA GLU A 30 -0.26 -13.05 -0.09
C GLU A 30 -0.33 -11.62 0.47
N PHE A 31 0.74 -10.83 0.28
CA PHE A 31 0.82 -9.45 0.78
C PHE A 31 -0.08 -8.48 0.01
N TYR A 32 -0.20 -8.64 -1.31
CA TYR A 32 -0.83 -7.63 -2.17
C TYR A 32 -2.30 -7.34 -1.84
N PRO A 33 -3.16 -8.34 -1.51
CA PRO A 33 -4.52 -8.08 -1.03
C PRO A 33 -4.56 -7.27 0.27
N TYR A 34 -3.65 -7.56 1.22
CA TYR A 34 -3.52 -6.77 2.45
C TYR A 34 -3.07 -5.34 2.13
N TYR A 35 -2.10 -5.18 1.24
CA TYR A 35 -1.65 -3.87 0.77
C TYR A 35 -2.79 -3.05 0.17
N LEU A 36 -3.62 -3.63 -0.69
CA LEU A 36 -4.78 -2.93 -1.26
C LEU A 36 -5.82 -2.55 -0.21
N ALA A 37 -6.01 -3.36 0.84
CA ALA A 37 -6.91 -3.05 1.94
C ALA A 37 -6.40 -1.84 2.77
N GLU A 38 -5.09 -1.69 2.93
CA GLU A 38 -4.48 -0.52 3.56
C GLU A 38 -4.59 0.78 2.73
N HIS A 39 -5.05 0.66 1.48
CA HIS A 39 -5.31 1.76 0.55
C HIS A 39 -6.74 1.70 0.01
N ALA A 40 -7.72 1.39 0.86
CA ALA A 40 -9.13 1.29 0.48
C ALA A 40 -9.71 2.62 -0.01
N ASN A 41 -9.28 3.74 0.57
CA ASN A 41 -9.70 5.10 0.25
C ASN A 41 -9.12 5.56 -1.11
N PRO A 42 -9.98 5.95 -2.08
CA PRO A 42 -9.53 6.44 -3.37
C PRO A 42 -8.59 7.65 -3.29
N LYS A 43 -8.75 8.53 -2.29
CA LYS A 43 -7.88 9.70 -2.10
C LYS A 43 -6.49 9.31 -1.63
N CYS A 44 -6.38 8.27 -0.81
CA CYS A 44 -5.10 7.68 -0.43
C CYS A 44 -4.37 7.16 -1.68
N ARG A 45 -5.04 6.32 -2.49
CA ARG A 45 -4.48 5.83 -3.76
C ARG A 45 -4.08 6.95 -4.71
N ALA A 46 -4.90 8.00 -4.83
CA ALA A 46 -4.59 9.15 -5.68
C ALA A 46 -3.29 9.84 -5.24
N MET A 47 -3.06 9.97 -3.93
CA MET A 47 -1.82 10.56 -3.41
C MET A 47 -0.60 9.71 -3.78
N HIS A 48 -0.70 8.38 -3.70
CA HIS A 48 0.36 7.48 -4.17
C HIS A 48 0.61 7.65 -5.67
N TYR A 49 -0.44 7.75 -6.48
CA TYR A 49 -0.29 7.95 -7.92
C TYR A 49 0.42 9.27 -8.25
N ILE A 50 0.04 10.36 -7.59
CA ILE A 50 0.71 11.66 -7.75
C ILE A 50 2.19 11.55 -7.37
N GLY A 51 2.48 10.92 -6.23
CA GLY A 51 3.86 10.66 -5.78
C GLY A 51 4.67 9.86 -6.80
N SER A 52 4.13 8.74 -7.30
CA SER A 52 4.78 7.90 -8.32
C SER A 52 5.01 8.65 -9.64
N SER A 53 4.04 9.43 -10.11
CA SER A 53 4.20 10.26 -11.31
C SER A 53 5.30 11.30 -11.15
N LEU A 54 5.36 11.99 -10.00
CA LEU A 54 6.40 12.97 -9.71
C LEU A 54 7.79 12.33 -9.58
N VAL A 55 7.89 11.14 -8.99
CA VAL A 55 9.14 10.36 -8.96
C VAL A 55 9.64 10.10 -10.38
N LEU A 56 8.77 9.65 -11.29
CA LEU A 56 9.15 9.44 -12.69
C LEU A 56 9.56 10.74 -13.39
N ALA A 57 8.85 11.85 -13.12
CA ALA A 57 9.21 13.16 -13.67
C ALA A 57 10.59 13.64 -13.19
N VAL A 58 10.91 13.46 -11.90
CA VAL A 58 12.23 13.77 -11.34
C VAL A 58 13.31 12.87 -11.93
N LEU A 59 13.05 11.57 -12.07
CA LEU A 59 14.02 10.65 -12.70
C LEU A 59 14.30 11.07 -14.15
N ALA A 60 13.28 11.40 -14.93
CA ALA A 60 13.44 11.90 -16.29
C ALA A 60 14.25 13.21 -16.32
N TYR A 61 13.94 14.15 -15.42
CA TYR A 61 14.68 15.42 -15.29
C TYR A 61 16.17 15.19 -14.97
N VAL A 62 16.47 14.33 -13.99
CA VAL A 62 17.86 14.01 -13.60
C VAL A 62 18.61 13.38 -14.76
N LEU A 63 17.98 12.46 -15.51
CA LEU A 63 18.61 11.82 -16.66
C LEU A 63 18.86 12.81 -17.83
N ILE A 64 18.00 13.80 -18.03
CA ILE A 64 18.18 14.81 -19.09
C ILE A 64 19.26 15.82 -18.70
N THR A 65 19.22 16.30 -17.47
CA THR A 65 20.10 17.39 -16.99
C THR A 65 21.43 16.89 -16.40
N GLN A 66 21.56 15.58 -16.19
CA GLN A 66 22.69 14.93 -15.50
C GLN A 66 22.94 15.47 -14.08
N GLN A 67 21.93 16.09 -13.48
CA GLN A 67 21.98 16.64 -12.12
C GLN A 67 21.67 15.56 -11.08
N TRP A 68 22.63 14.67 -10.84
CA TRP A 68 22.46 13.48 -9.99
C TRP A 68 22.02 13.79 -8.54
N TRP A 69 22.28 14.99 -8.04
CA TRP A 69 21.79 15.43 -6.73
C TRP A 69 20.26 15.39 -6.63
N GLY A 70 19.55 15.56 -7.75
CA GLY A 70 18.10 15.48 -7.81
C GLY A 70 17.53 14.11 -7.41
N LEU A 71 18.34 13.05 -7.40
CA LEU A 71 17.93 11.73 -6.91
C LEU A 71 17.53 11.74 -5.43
N VAL A 72 18.01 12.71 -4.63
CA VAL A 72 17.59 12.88 -3.24
C VAL A 72 16.09 13.19 -3.14
N LEU A 73 15.51 13.84 -4.16
CA LEU A 73 14.08 14.18 -4.18
C LEU A 73 13.20 12.94 -4.40
N VAL A 74 13.73 11.86 -4.97
CA VAL A 74 12.97 10.64 -5.27
C VAL A 74 12.35 10.02 -4.00
N PRO A 75 13.12 9.66 -2.96
CA PRO A 75 12.53 9.14 -1.73
C PRO A 75 11.69 10.20 -0.99
N VAL A 76 12.08 11.48 -1.04
CA VAL A 76 11.34 12.56 -0.35
C VAL A 76 9.93 12.70 -0.92
N ILE A 77 9.81 12.76 -2.24
CA ILE A 77 8.51 12.90 -2.92
C ILE A 77 7.72 11.59 -2.80
N GLY A 78 8.35 10.45 -3.08
CA GLY A 78 7.68 9.15 -3.01
C GLY A 78 7.05 8.90 -1.64
N TYR A 79 7.86 8.98 -0.56
CA TYR A 79 7.37 8.76 0.79
C TYR A 79 6.49 9.91 1.30
N GLY A 80 6.81 11.16 0.97
CA GLY A 80 6.03 12.32 1.41
C GLY A 80 4.57 12.24 0.97
N PHE A 81 4.34 11.95 -0.31
CA PHE A 81 2.99 11.77 -0.84
C PHE A 81 2.33 10.49 -0.29
N ALA A 82 3.02 9.35 -0.28
CA ALA A 82 2.46 8.11 0.25
C ALA A 82 2.00 8.25 1.71
N TRP A 83 2.85 8.80 2.57
CA TRP A 83 2.54 9.00 3.98
C TRP A 83 1.43 10.00 4.21
N LEU A 84 1.37 11.08 3.42
CA LEU A 84 0.26 12.02 3.48
C LEU A 84 -1.07 11.32 3.19
N GLY A 85 -1.09 10.42 2.19
CA GLY A 85 -2.26 9.60 1.87
C GLY A 85 -2.72 8.75 3.05
N HIS A 86 -1.78 8.00 3.63
CA HIS A 86 -2.04 7.13 4.78
C HIS A 86 -2.49 7.91 6.02
N PHE A 87 -1.81 8.99 6.39
CA PHE A 87 -2.10 9.68 7.65
C PHE A 87 -3.34 10.57 7.58
N VAL A 88 -3.65 11.16 6.42
CA VAL A 88 -4.80 12.07 6.28
C VAL A 88 -6.08 11.35 5.86
N PHE A 89 -6.00 10.32 5.02
CA PHE A 89 -7.20 9.68 4.45
C PHE A 89 -7.50 8.31 5.06
N GLU A 90 -6.49 7.50 5.34
CA GLU A 90 -6.68 6.15 5.92
C GLU A 90 -6.56 6.14 7.45
N HIS A 91 -5.81 7.09 8.01
CA HIS A 91 -5.43 7.13 9.41
C HIS A 91 -4.75 5.83 9.90
N ASN A 92 -4.02 5.15 9.01
CA ASN A 92 -3.26 3.94 9.31
C ASN A 92 -1.74 4.19 9.26
N LYS A 93 -0.98 3.20 9.73
CA LYS A 93 0.49 3.24 9.65
C LYS A 93 0.91 2.51 8.37
N PRO A 94 1.70 3.12 7.48
CA PRO A 94 2.18 2.50 6.25
C PRO A 94 2.75 1.10 6.48
N ALA A 95 2.34 0.15 5.64
CA ALA A 95 2.86 -1.22 5.64
C ALA A 95 4.39 -1.27 5.39
N THR A 96 4.95 -0.22 4.78
CA THR A 96 6.37 -0.03 4.50
C THR A 96 7.25 -0.23 5.73
N PHE A 97 6.75 0.11 6.93
CA PHE A 97 7.52 -0.10 8.17
C PHE A 97 7.74 -1.57 8.53
N LYS A 98 6.88 -2.48 8.02
CA LYS A 98 6.99 -3.93 8.26
C LYS A 98 7.52 -4.67 7.03
N TYR A 99 7.07 -4.28 5.83
CA TYR A 99 7.41 -4.92 4.57
C TYR A 99 7.87 -3.89 3.54
N PRO A 100 9.06 -3.28 3.69
CA PRO A 100 9.49 -2.15 2.87
C PRO A 100 9.58 -2.51 1.39
N ALA A 101 10.21 -3.64 1.05
CA ALA A 101 10.36 -4.09 -0.33
C ALA A 101 9.01 -4.43 -0.99
N TYR A 102 8.12 -5.13 -0.28
CA TYR A 102 6.80 -5.45 -0.82
C TYR A 102 5.90 -4.22 -0.93
N SER A 103 6.01 -3.26 -0.02
CA SER A 103 5.24 -2.02 -0.11
C SER A 103 5.68 -1.18 -1.31
N LEU A 104 6.99 -1.06 -1.54
CA LEU A 104 7.51 -0.39 -2.74
C LEU A 104 7.04 -1.09 -4.02
N LEU A 105 7.11 -2.43 -4.08
CA LEU A 105 6.58 -3.19 -5.22
C LEU A 105 5.06 -2.99 -5.37
N GLY A 106 4.34 -2.95 -4.25
CA GLY A 106 2.90 -2.69 -4.18
C GLY A 106 2.52 -1.35 -4.81
N ASP A 107 3.27 -0.28 -4.50
CA ASP A 107 3.06 1.05 -5.08
C ASP A 107 3.14 1.01 -6.61
N TRP A 108 4.17 0.36 -7.16
CA TRP A 108 4.35 0.25 -8.61
C TRP A 108 3.32 -0.66 -9.29
N VAL A 109 2.94 -1.78 -8.66
CA VAL A 109 1.90 -2.66 -9.19
C VAL A 109 0.54 -1.94 -9.18
N MET A 110 0.20 -1.25 -8.10
CA MET A 110 -1.04 -0.49 -7.98
C MET A 110 -1.07 0.68 -8.99
N TYR A 111 0.04 1.40 -9.15
CA TYR A 111 0.18 2.47 -10.15
C TYR A 111 0.06 1.93 -11.58
N GLY A 112 0.69 0.79 -11.89
CA GLY A 112 0.54 0.11 -13.18
C GLY A 112 -0.90 -0.31 -13.47
N GLN A 113 -1.62 -0.83 -12.48
CA GLN A 113 -3.05 -1.14 -12.60
C GLN A 113 -3.90 0.12 -12.83
N PHE A 114 -3.54 1.24 -12.21
CA PHE A 114 -4.18 2.53 -12.48
C PHE A 114 -3.94 2.99 -13.94
N LEU A 115 -2.70 2.95 -14.42
CA LEU A 115 -2.37 3.30 -15.80
C LEU A 115 -3.10 2.41 -16.81
N GLN A 116 -3.13 1.10 -16.59
CA GLN A 116 -3.87 0.15 -17.43
C GLN A 116 -5.36 0.52 -17.54
N ARG A 117 -5.99 0.86 -16.40
CA ARG A 117 -7.39 1.32 -16.39
C ARG A 117 -7.56 2.64 -17.14
N LEU A 118 -6.61 3.57 -17.01
CA LEU A 118 -6.64 4.86 -17.68
C LEU A 118 -6.55 4.72 -19.21
N VAL A 119 -5.74 3.78 -19.72
CA VAL A 119 -5.60 3.52 -21.17
C VAL A 119 -6.62 2.51 -21.72
N GLY A 120 -7.61 2.10 -20.92
CA GLY A 120 -8.66 1.16 -21.35
C GLY A 120 -8.22 -0.31 -21.47
N LEU A 121 -7.03 -0.66 -20.98
CA LEU A 121 -6.55 -2.04 -20.92
C LEU A 121 -7.18 -2.76 -19.72
N LYS A 122 -8.36 -3.34 -19.91
CA LYS A 122 -9.01 -4.18 -18.89
C LYS A 122 -8.34 -5.56 -18.89
N ARG A 123 -7.48 -5.83 -17.89
CA ARG A 123 -7.06 -7.21 -17.63
C ARG A 123 -8.29 -7.98 -17.15
N GLN A 124 -8.77 -8.94 -17.95
CA GLN A 124 -9.75 -9.90 -17.49
C GLN A 124 -9.06 -10.76 -16.43
N SER A 125 -9.48 -10.63 -15.17
CA SER A 125 -9.11 -11.54 -14.11
C SER A 125 -10.13 -12.67 -14.07
N SER A 126 -9.69 -13.87 -14.50
CA SER A 126 -10.37 -15.15 -14.27
C SER A 126 -10.53 -15.44 -12.79
#